data_AF-A0A8X6VNA9-F1
#
_entry.id   AF-A0A8X6VNA9-F1
#
_cell.length_a   1.000
_cell.length_b   1.000
_cell.length_c   1.000
_cell.angle_alpha   90.00
_cell.angle_beta   90.00
_cell.angle_gamma   90.00
#
_symmetry.space_group_name_H-M   'P 1'
#
loop_
_entity.id
_entity.type
_entity.pdbx_description
1 polymer ?
#
loop_
_entity_poly.entity_id
_entity_poly.type
_entity_poly.pdbx_seq_one_letter_code
_entity_poly.pdbx_strand_id
1 'polypeptide(L)'
;MVWCGIGYHPHTPLVRIAGTLNSQRYISEIELLPWPARSPHLSPIENLWSMVAQRVTQITPPAATPRSTLAMCGNCLVCCTQEHIQSLFESMLRRVAAVISNNGVYSGY
;
A
#
# COMPACT_ATOMS: atom_id res chain seq x y z
N MET A 1 -7.88 -6.62 11.00
CA MET A 1 -6.80 -6.12 10.12
C MET A 1 -6.93 -4.60 10.12
N VAL A 2 -6.07 -3.90 10.87
CA VAL A 2 -6.17 -2.44 11.06
C VAL A 2 -5.36 -1.80 9.94
N TRP A 3 -6.02 -0.99 9.11
CA TRP A 3 -5.37 -0.24 8.04
C TRP A 3 -4.92 1.12 8.59
N CYS A 4 -3.69 1.53 8.27
CA CYS A 4 -3.20 2.89 8.50
C CYS A 4 -3.72 3.79 7.38
N GLY A 5 -4.21 4.98 7.72
CA GLY A 5 -4.71 5.94 6.74
C GLY A 5 -3.62 6.41 5.79
N ILE A 6 -4.00 6.67 4.54
CA ILE A 6 -3.08 7.26 3.56
C ILE A 6 -3.65 8.60 3.09
N GLY A 7 -2.83 9.64 3.10
CA GLY A 7 -3.20 10.94 2.54
C GLY A 7 -2.24 11.44 1.46
N TYR A 8 -2.80 12.28 0.60
CA TYR A 8 -2.18 12.77 -0.64
C TYR A 8 -1.19 13.93 -0.44
N HIS A 9 -1.03 14.44 0.80
CA HIS A 9 -0.23 15.62 1.12
C HIS A 9 0.49 15.47 2.48
N PRO A 10 1.58 16.22 2.73
CA PRO A 10 2.31 16.23 4.02
C PRO A 10 1.48 16.65 5.24
N HIS A 11 0.18 16.94 5.06
CA HIS A 11 -0.73 17.39 6.10
C HIS A 11 -2.04 16.60 6.09
N THR A 12 -2.01 15.27 5.95
CA THR A 12 -3.19 14.52 6.39
C THR A 12 -3.28 14.75 7.90
N PRO A 13 -4.29 15.48 8.40
CA PRO A 13 -4.34 15.81 9.82
C PRO A 13 -4.40 14.50 10.59
N LEU A 14 -3.49 14.32 11.55
CA LEU A 14 -3.53 13.16 12.42
C LEU A 14 -4.83 13.21 13.22
N VAL A 15 -5.78 12.37 12.83
CA VAL A 15 -7.05 12.23 13.55
C VAL A 15 -6.79 11.35 14.76
N ARG A 16 -6.73 11.98 15.93
CA ARG A 16 -6.67 11.26 17.20
C ARG A 16 -8.08 10.91 17.65
N ILE A 17 -8.45 9.65 17.48
CA ILE A 17 -9.68 9.13 18.09
C ILE A 17 -9.37 8.81 19.56
N ALA A 18 -9.97 9.58 20.48
CA ALA A 18 -9.78 9.35 21.91
C ALA A 18 -10.54 8.09 22.38
N GLY A 19 -9.95 7.34 23.31
CA GLY A 19 -10.52 6.12 23.88
C GLY A 19 -10.36 4.88 22.99
N THR A 20 -11.06 3.80 23.34
CA THR A 20 -10.99 2.53 22.60
C THR A 20 -11.79 2.61 21.31
N LEU A 21 -11.15 2.27 20.18
CA LEU A 21 -11.79 2.15 18.87
C LEU A 21 -12.44 0.77 18.76
N ASN A 22 -13.78 0.72 18.93
CA ASN A 22 -14.56 -0.49 18.67
C ASN A 22 -15.11 -0.49 17.23
N SER A 23 -15.70 -1.60 16.78
CA SER A 23 -16.20 -1.74 15.41
C SER A 23 -17.25 -0.68 15.03
N GLN A 24 -18.15 -0.34 15.95
CA GLN A 24 -19.18 0.67 15.71
C GLN A 24 -18.56 2.05 15.48
N ARG A 25 -17.61 2.42 16.35
CA ARG A 25 -16.88 3.69 16.25
C ARG A 25 -16.01 3.75 15.00
N TYR A 26 -15.37 2.64 14.63
CA TYR A 26 -14.59 2.54 13.40
C TYR A 26 -15.42 2.89 12.17
N ILE A 27 -16.65 2.37 12.08
CA ILE A 27 -17.55 2.64 10.95
C ILE A 27 -18.13 4.05 10.99
N SER A 28 -18.38 4.60 12.18
CA SER A 28 -19.01 5.93 12.31
C SER A 28 -18.03 7.11 12.26
N GLU A 29 -16.79 6.93 12.73
CA GLU A 29 -15.81 8.02 12.91
C GLU A 29 -14.72 8.02 11.83
N ILE A 30 -14.59 6.96 11.02
CA ILE A 30 -13.60 6.86 9.95
C ILE A 30 -14.31 6.80 8.60
N GLU A 31 -13.91 7.66 7.68
CA GLU A 31 -14.36 7.59 6.31
C GLU A 31 -13.78 6.35 5.63
N LEU A 32 -14.65 5.37 5.33
CA LEU A 32 -14.26 4.14 4.67
C LEU A 32 -14.46 4.26 3.17
N LEU A 33 -13.41 3.96 2.42
CA LEU A 33 -13.49 3.83 0.98
C LEU A 33 -14.23 2.52 0.61
N PRO A 34 -15.21 2.56 -0.31
CA PRO A 34 -15.83 1.35 -0.82
C PRO A 34 -14.77 0.52 -1.56
N TRP A 35 -14.50 -0.69 -1.07
CA TRP A 35 -13.44 -1.55 -1.61
C TRP A 35 -14.00 -2.78 -2.31
N PRO A 36 -13.62 -3.05 -3.59
CA PRO A 36 -14.04 -4.26 -4.27
C PRO A 36 -13.34 -5.50 -3.68
N ALA A 37 -14.10 -6.59 -3.53
CA ALA A 37 -13.54 -7.87 -3.10
C ALA A 37 -12.46 -8.34 -4.09
N ARG A 38 -11.45 -9.07 -3.58
CA ARG A 38 -10.38 -9.71 -4.38
C ARG A 38 -9.59 -8.75 -5.28
N SER A 39 -9.43 -7.49 -4.86
CA SER A 39 -8.69 -6.47 -5.64
C SER A 39 -7.40 -6.01 -4.95
N PRO A 40 -6.39 -6.89 -4.77
CA PRO A 40 -5.12 -6.51 -4.12
C PRO A 40 -4.30 -5.52 -4.95
N HIS A 41 -4.41 -5.56 -6.29
CA HIS A 41 -3.74 -4.63 -7.21
C HIS A 41 -4.21 -3.18 -7.07
N LEU A 42 -5.40 -2.96 -6.47
CA LEU A 42 -5.90 -1.65 -6.08
C LEU A 42 -5.40 -1.20 -4.71
N SER A 43 -4.65 -2.02 -3.97
CA SER A 43 -4.13 -1.69 -2.65
C SER A 43 -2.72 -1.08 -2.73
N PRO A 44 -2.52 0.18 -2.30
CA PRO A 44 -1.20 0.81 -2.33
C PRO A 44 -0.13 0.02 -1.56
N ILE A 45 -0.49 -0.63 -0.44
CA ILE A 45 0.47 -1.39 0.36
C ILE A 45 0.93 -2.67 -0.36
N GLU A 46 0.04 -3.36 -1.07
CA GLU A 46 0.39 -4.55 -1.86
C GLU A 46 1.30 -4.17 -3.04
N ASN A 47 1.04 -3.02 -3.65
CA ASN A 47 1.89 -2.49 -4.72
C ASN A 47 3.28 -2.10 -4.18
N LEU A 48 3.36 -1.49 -3.00
CA LEU A 48 4.63 -1.19 -2.33
C LEU A 48 5.42 -2.46 -2.00
N TRP A 49 4.76 -3.50 -1.48
CA TRP A 49 5.41 -4.78 -1.21
C TRP A 49 5.90 -5.45 -2.49
N SER A 50 5.16 -5.33 -3.59
CA SER A 50 5.58 -5.83 -4.90
C SER A 50 6.84 -5.12 -5.40
N MET A 51 6.95 -3.80 -5.22
CA MET A 51 8.16 -3.03 -5.53
C MET A 51 9.36 -3.47 -4.68
N VAL A 52 9.15 -3.68 -3.38
CA VAL A 52 10.21 -4.16 -2.47
C VAL A 52 10.66 -5.56 -2.88
N ALA A 53 9.74 -6.47 -3.15
CA ALA A 53 10.05 -7.83 -3.60
C ALA A 53 10.86 -7.82 -4.92
N GLN A 54 10.47 -6.98 -5.89
CA GLN A 54 11.20 -6.83 -7.15
C GLN A 54 12.63 -6.31 -6.94
N ARG A 55 12.84 -5.36 -6.02
CA ARG A 55 14.19 -4.87 -5.69
C ARG A 55 15.03 -5.95 -5.02
N VAL A 56 14.45 -6.70 -4.09
CA VAL A 56 15.15 -7.79 -3.39
C VAL A 56 15.58 -8.89 -4.36
N THR A 57 14.77 -9.24 -5.36
CA THR A 57 15.14 -10.25 -6.37
C THR A 57 16.26 -9.79 -7.31
N GLN A 58 16.50 -8.49 -7.41
CA GLN A 58 17.60 -7.92 -8.21
C GLN A 58 18.92 -7.83 -7.43
N ILE A 59 18.90 -7.97 -6.10
CA ILE A 59 20.13 -7.91 -5.28
C ILE A 59 20.97 -9.17 -5.49
N THR A 60 22.24 -8.96 -5.79
CA THR A 60 23.25 -10.02 -5.92
C THR A 60 24.37 -9.81 -4.89
N PRO A 61 24.77 -10.85 -4.13
CA PRO A 61 24.23 -12.21 -4.12
C PRO A 61 22.84 -12.29 -3.45
N PRO A 62 22.03 -13.31 -3.78
CA PRO A 62 20.73 -13.49 -3.14
C PRO A 62 20.87 -13.79 -1.64
N ALA A 63 19.85 -13.45 -0.87
CA ALA A 63 19.81 -13.75 0.56
C ALA A 63 19.92 -15.26 0.82
N ALA A 64 20.91 -15.66 1.62
CA ALA A 64 21.15 -17.07 1.96
C ALA A 64 20.37 -17.54 3.21
N THR A 65 19.81 -16.62 4.00
CA THR A 65 19.09 -16.91 5.25
C THR A 65 17.85 -16.03 5.41
N PRO A 66 16.84 -16.48 6.18
CA PRO A 66 15.67 -15.64 6.48
C PRO A 66 16.04 -14.28 7.09
N ARG A 67 17.06 -14.25 7.95
CA ARG A 67 17.54 -13.01 8.58
C ARG A 67 18.13 -12.04 7.56
N SER A 68 18.92 -12.55 6.60
CA SER A 68 19.41 -11.72 5.49
C SER A 68 18.29 -11.24 4.57
N THR A 69 17.25 -12.05 4.34
CA THR A 69 16.08 -11.63 3.54
C THR A 69 15.34 -10.48 4.23
N LEU A 70 15.09 -10.60 5.54
CA LEU A 70 14.46 -9.53 6.32
C LEU A 70 15.28 -8.23 6.28
N ALA A 71 16.61 -8.33 6.41
CA ALA A 71 17.49 -7.17 6.30
C ALA A 71 17.45 -6.53 4.91
N MET A 72 17.46 -7.33 3.84
CA MET A 72 17.33 -6.82 2.47
C MET A 72 15.98 -6.15 2.23
N CYS A 73 14.86 -6.77 2.66
CA CYS A 73 13.55 -6.15 2.58
C CYS A 73 13.49 -4.81 3.32
N GLY A 74 14.05 -4.75 4.54
CA GLY A 74 14.14 -3.53 5.32
C GLY A 74 14.94 -2.43 4.60
N ASN A 75 16.10 -2.78 4.05
CA ASN A 75 16.91 -1.84 3.28
C ASN A 75 16.17 -1.34 2.03
N CYS A 76 15.54 -2.23 1.26
CA CYS A 76 14.76 -1.86 0.08
C CYS A 76 13.57 -0.94 0.41
N LEU A 77 12.93 -1.18 1.55
CA LEU A 77 11.82 -0.37 2.05
C LEU A 77 12.30 1.03 2.47
N VAL A 78 13.41 1.13 3.18
CA VAL A 78 14.00 2.44 3.57
C VAL A 78 14.50 3.21 2.34
N CYS A 79 14.92 2.52 1.28
CA CYS A 79 15.26 3.14 -0.01
C CYS A 79 14.04 3.57 -0.84
N CYS A 80 12.80 3.25 -0.44
CA CYS A 80 11.61 3.83 -1.04
C CYS A 80 11.53 5.31 -0.65
N THR A 81 11.99 6.18 -1.55
CA THR A 81 11.91 7.63 -1.35
C THR A 81 10.45 8.11 -1.39
N GLN A 82 10.23 9.33 -0.91
CA GLN A 82 8.91 9.96 -0.93
C GLN A 82 8.34 10.04 -2.34
N GLU A 83 9.18 10.28 -3.36
CA GLU A 83 8.79 10.35 -4.76
C GLU A 83 8.26 9.02 -5.28
N HIS A 84 8.86 7.90 -4.86
CA HIS A 84 8.36 6.57 -5.21
C HIS A 84 6.96 6.32 -4.63
N ILE A 85 6.74 6.75 -3.38
CA ILE A 85 5.44 6.63 -2.71
C ILE A 85 4.41 7.52 -3.41
N GLN A 86 4.76 8.77 -3.71
CA GLN A 86 3.87 9.70 -4.42
C GLN A 86 3.50 9.19 -5.81
N SER A 87 4.49 8.72 -6.58
CA SER A 87 4.26 8.14 -7.90
C SER A 87 3.33 6.92 -7.84
N LEU A 88 3.48 6.08 -6.80
CA LEU A 88 2.57 4.96 -6.56
C LEU A 88 1.14 5.46 -6.31
N PHE A 89 0.96 6.47 -5.45
CA PHE A 89 -0.35 7.09 -5.21
C PHE A 89 -0.99 7.65 -6.47
N GLU A 90 -0.24 8.43 -7.25
CA GLU A 90 -0.71 8.98 -8.51
C GLU A 90 -1.06 7.89 -9.54
N SER A 91 -0.39 6.73 -9.46
CA SER A 91 -0.75 5.57 -10.29
C SER A 91 -2.08 4.92 -9.90
N MET A 92 -2.53 5.06 -8.63
CA MET A 92 -3.75 4.42 -8.14
C MET A 92 -4.99 4.87 -8.90
N LEU A 93 -5.09 6.15 -9.24
CA LEU A 93 -6.20 6.67 -10.05
C LEU A 93 -6.26 6.00 -11.44
N ARG A 94 -5.09 5.79 -12.06
CA ARG A 94 -4.99 5.10 -13.35
C ARG A 94 -5.36 3.62 -13.24
N ARG A 95 -4.95 2.95 -12.15
CA ARG A 95 -5.30 1.55 -11.86
C ARG A 95 -6.82 1.38 -11.69
N VAL A 96 -7.46 2.27 -10.94
CA VAL A 96 -8.92 2.28 -10.76
C VAL A 96 -9.62 2.50 -12.10
N ALA A 97 -9.19 3.50 -12.87
CA ALA A 97 -9.76 3.77 -14.20
C ALA A 97 -9.63 2.54 -15.13
N ALA A 98 -8.49 1.85 -15.10
CA ALA A 98 -8.27 0.65 -15.90
C ALA A 98 -9.16 -0.54 -15.46
N VAL A 99 -9.43 -0.68 -14.16
CA VAL A 99 -10.37 -1.71 -13.67
C VAL A 99 -11.81 -1.38 -14.11
N ILE A 100 -12.20 -0.10 -14.05
CA ILE A 100 -13.51 0.35 -14.53
C ILE A 100 -13.64 0.08 -16.04
N SER A 101 -12.62 0.42 -16.83
CA SER A 101 -12.65 0.14 -18.28
C SER A 101 -12.69 -1.35 -18.60
N ASN A 102 -12.12 -2.18 -17.73
CA ASN A 102 -12.10 -3.64 -17.87
C ASN A 102 -13.32 -4.32 -17.22
N ASN A 103 -14.39 -3.58 -16.89
CA ASN A 103 -15.60 -4.11 -16.25
C ASN A 103 -15.31 -4.93 -14.98
N GLY A 104 -14.32 -4.52 -14.18
CA GLY A 104 -13.93 -5.21 -12.96
C GLY A 104 -12.96 -6.37 -13.14
N VAL A 105 -12.53 -6.68 -14.37
CA VAL A 105 -11.50 -7.69 -14.65
C VAL A 105 -10.10 -7.12 -14.37
N TYR A 106 -9.16 -8.02 -14.06
CA TYR A 106 -7.75 -7.67 -13.83
C TYR A 106 -7.18 -6.81 -14.98
N SER A 107 -6.51 -5.72 -14.62
CA SER A 107 -6.05 -4.69 -15.55
C SER A 107 -4.56 -4.73 -15.91
N GLY A 108 -3.84 -5.78 -15.50
CA GLY A 108 -2.41 -5.96 -15.84
C GLY A 108 -1.45 -5.14 -14.96
N TYR A 109 -1.98 -4.53 -13.90
CA TYR A 109 -1.27 -3.70 -12.94
C TYR A 109 -0.79 -4.46 -11.70
#